data_AF-A0A378QH20-F1
#
_entry.id   AF-A0A378QH20-F1
#
_cell.length_a   1.000
_cell.length_b   1.000
_cell.length_c   1.000
_cell.angle_alpha   90.00
_cell.angle_beta   90.00
_cell.angle_gamma   90.00
#
_symmetry.space_group_name_H-M   'P 1'
#
loop_
_entity.id
_entity.type
_entity.pdbx_description
1 polymer ?
#
loop_
_entity_poly.entity_id
_entity_poly.type
_entity_poly.pdbx_seq_one_letter_code
_entity_poly.pdbx_strand_id
1 'polypeptide(L)'
;MTDAKKGRGSDEFHSEYKKNAGADYSAFSFHESTKDDAKWRDEGRTGDVSHTSVFTVDFANKTLTGELSRHKSKSEKVKRYDIKADIKDNRFRGSATASNPNDPFFKSNSKSLEGGFFGANAEELAGKFLADDNSLFAVFGARQHKDGNRAEFGVNFDNKTLKGTLYAGGSVAPSIIIDNGVISGNGFTADFRTGEKGLSLDKSSISGAVAHLSGKVDGGFYGKNATELGGSFYSERTSKKDGVAGVFGAKQQVKK
;
A
#
# COMPACT_ATOMS: atom_id res chain seq x y z
N MET A 1 -9.39 19.72 9.29
CA MET A 1 -9.80 20.79 10.22
C MET A 1 -10.84 21.65 9.53
N THR A 2 -11.79 22.22 10.28
CA THR A 2 -12.86 23.03 9.72
C THR A 2 -12.65 24.52 10.00
N ASP A 3 -13.42 25.38 9.33
CA ASP A 3 -13.70 26.72 9.84
C ASP A 3 -14.49 26.66 11.18
N ALA A 4 -14.54 27.78 11.90
CA ALA A 4 -15.38 27.94 13.08
C ALA A 4 -16.58 28.82 12.72
N LYS A 5 -17.80 28.30 12.92
CA LYS A 5 -19.03 28.99 12.57
C LYS A 5 -20.02 28.98 13.72
N LYS A 6 -20.30 30.17 14.28
CA LYS A 6 -21.27 30.34 15.37
C LYS A 6 -22.60 29.66 15.05
N GLY A 7 -23.09 28.84 15.99
CA GLY A 7 -24.36 28.12 15.86
C GLY A 7 -24.31 26.83 15.04
N ARG A 8 -23.13 26.41 14.54
CA ARG A 8 -22.97 25.07 13.94
C ARG A 8 -23.06 24.00 15.04
N GLY A 9 -23.88 22.97 14.82
CA GLY A 9 -23.98 21.83 15.74
C GLY A 9 -22.65 21.06 15.80
N SER A 10 -22.30 20.55 16.99
CA SER A 10 -21.04 19.84 17.24
C SER A 10 -21.27 18.40 17.71
N ASP A 11 -22.41 17.80 17.38
CA ASP A 11 -22.84 16.52 17.95
C ASP A 11 -21.89 15.37 17.62
N GLU A 12 -21.17 15.45 16.50
CA GLU A 12 -20.16 14.46 16.12
C GLU A 12 -18.75 14.79 16.59
N PHE A 13 -18.53 15.97 17.20
CA PHE A 13 -17.22 16.45 17.63
C PHE A 13 -17.19 16.77 19.13
N HIS A 14 -16.43 15.99 19.88
CA HIS A 14 -16.29 16.11 21.33
C HIS A 14 -14.85 16.46 21.71
N SER A 15 -14.72 17.27 22.76
CA SER A 15 -13.43 17.58 23.40
C SER A 15 -13.64 17.58 24.90
N GLU A 16 -12.66 17.05 25.63
CA GLU A 16 -12.67 17.03 27.09
C GLU A 16 -12.45 18.42 27.69
N TYR A 17 -11.83 19.34 26.93
CA TYR A 17 -11.39 20.64 27.45
C TYR A 17 -12.27 21.81 27.03
N LYS A 18 -12.89 21.78 25.84
CA LYS A 18 -13.72 22.87 25.33
C LYS A 18 -14.96 22.32 24.62
N LYS A 19 -16.11 22.93 24.84
CA LYS A 19 -17.36 22.56 24.16
C LYS A 19 -17.43 23.20 22.77
N ASN A 20 -18.31 22.68 21.91
CA ASN A 20 -18.70 23.28 20.63
C ASN A 20 -17.59 23.36 19.56
N ALA A 21 -16.83 22.27 19.39
CA ALA A 21 -15.92 22.14 18.25
C ALA A 21 -16.68 22.35 16.92
N GLY A 22 -16.12 23.19 16.04
CA GLY A 22 -16.75 23.62 14.79
C GLY A 22 -17.56 24.92 14.89
N ALA A 23 -17.89 25.37 16.11
CA ALA A 23 -18.60 26.63 16.35
C ALA A 23 -17.72 27.68 17.05
N ASP A 24 -17.16 27.33 18.20
CA ASP A 24 -16.32 28.25 19.01
C ASP A 24 -14.87 28.25 18.53
N TYR A 25 -14.44 27.14 17.93
CA TYR A 25 -13.12 26.93 17.34
C TYR A 25 -13.22 25.83 16.26
N SER A 26 -12.16 25.63 15.47
CA SER A 26 -12.14 24.60 14.42
C SER A 26 -12.39 23.19 14.96
N ALA A 27 -13.23 22.42 14.27
CA ALA A 27 -13.28 20.98 14.48
C ALA A 27 -12.06 20.32 13.83
N PHE A 28 -11.47 19.35 14.53
CA PHE A 28 -10.32 18.57 14.07
C PHE A 28 -10.70 17.09 14.09
N SER A 29 -10.00 16.26 13.32
CA SER A 29 -10.30 14.81 13.23
C SER A 29 -10.22 14.12 14.59
N PHE A 30 -9.31 14.55 15.48
CA PHE A 30 -9.18 13.99 16.82
C PHE A 30 -10.34 14.38 17.77
N HIS A 31 -11.15 15.37 17.40
CA HIS A 31 -12.40 15.66 18.12
C HIS A 31 -13.56 14.80 17.64
N GLU A 32 -13.47 14.20 16.44
CA GLU A 32 -14.60 13.47 15.87
C GLU A 32 -14.81 12.15 16.62
N SER A 33 -16.05 11.82 16.96
CA SER A 33 -16.39 10.58 17.64
C SER A 33 -16.10 9.38 16.73
N THR A 34 -14.98 8.72 16.91
CA THR A 34 -14.61 7.54 16.12
C THR A 34 -14.52 6.28 16.97
N LYS A 35 -14.40 5.15 16.30
CA LYS A 35 -13.92 3.92 16.93
C LYS A 35 -12.48 4.15 17.44
N ASP A 36 -12.31 4.10 18.75
CA ASP A 36 -11.05 4.35 19.46
C ASP A 36 -9.95 3.34 19.06
N ASP A 37 -8.84 3.84 18.50
CA ASP A 37 -7.72 3.05 17.97
C ASP A 37 -6.83 2.49 19.08
N ALA A 38 -6.62 3.25 20.17
CA ALA A 38 -5.65 2.89 21.22
C ALA A 38 -6.06 1.59 21.93
N LYS A 39 -7.32 1.52 22.38
CA LYS A 39 -7.88 0.32 23.02
C LYS A 39 -7.92 -0.89 22.07
N TRP A 40 -8.08 -0.66 20.76
CA TRP A 40 -8.19 -1.74 19.78
C TRP A 40 -6.83 -2.37 19.43
N ARG A 41 -5.78 -1.54 19.35
CA ARG A 41 -4.39 -2.01 19.20
C ARG A 41 -3.93 -2.81 20.41
N ASP A 42 -4.26 -2.36 21.62
CA ASP A 42 -3.94 -3.06 22.86
C ASP A 42 -4.67 -4.42 22.97
N GLU A 43 -5.85 -4.54 22.37
CA GLU A 43 -6.63 -5.78 22.29
C GLU A 43 -6.17 -6.72 21.15
N GLY A 44 -5.08 -6.39 20.43
CA GLY A 44 -4.50 -7.23 19.37
C GLY A 44 -5.39 -7.39 18.13
N ARG A 45 -6.34 -6.48 17.92
CA ARG A 45 -7.34 -6.62 16.86
C ARG A 45 -6.86 -5.99 15.54
N THR A 46 -7.20 -6.64 14.43
CA THR A 46 -6.86 -6.19 13.07
C THR A 46 -8.08 -5.61 12.34
N GLY A 47 -7.88 -4.52 11.60
CA GLY A 47 -8.93 -3.89 10.77
C GLY A 47 -8.90 -2.37 10.80
N ASP A 48 -9.74 -1.76 9.97
CA ASP A 48 -9.84 -0.30 9.85
C ASP A 48 -10.38 0.35 11.14
N VAL A 49 -9.85 1.54 11.43
CA VAL A 49 -10.10 2.34 12.65
C VAL A 49 -10.10 3.82 12.32
N SER A 50 -10.79 4.62 13.13
CA SER A 50 -10.85 6.08 13.01
C SER A 50 -11.13 6.59 11.58
N HIS A 51 -10.15 7.24 10.94
CA HIS A 51 -10.27 7.77 9.59
C HIS A 51 -9.35 6.97 8.67
N THR A 52 -9.91 6.45 7.58
CA THR A 52 -9.16 5.67 6.58
C THR A 52 -9.18 6.35 5.24
N SER A 53 -8.08 6.20 4.51
CA SER A 53 -7.96 6.62 3.13
C SER A 53 -7.46 5.46 2.28
N VAL A 54 -8.24 5.07 1.27
CA VAL A 54 -7.92 3.96 0.36
C VAL A 54 -7.80 4.51 -1.06
N PHE A 55 -6.76 4.11 -1.77
CA PHE A 55 -6.47 4.63 -3.11
C PHE A 55 -6.22 3.50 -4.10
N THR A 56 -6.63 3.73 -5.34
CA THR A 56 -6.26 2.92 -6.51
C THR A 56 -5.51 3.82 -7.47
N VAL A 57 -4.32 3.40 -7.86
CA VAL A 57 -3.41 4.17 -8.70
C VAL A 57 -3.17 3.40 -9.99
N ASP A 58 -3.44 4.06 -11.11
CA ASP A 58 -3.15 3.55 -12.44
C ASP A 58 -2.03 4.39 -13.05
N PHE A 59 -0.79 3.92 -12.88
CA PHE A 59 0.39 4.59 -13.42
C PHE A 59 0.44 4.58 -14.95
N ALA A 60 -0.19 3.60 -15.60
CA ALA A 60 -0.20 3.50 -17.06
C ALA A 60 -1.11 4.55 -17.68
N ASN A 61 -2.32 4.69 -17.13
CA ASN A 61 -3.29 5.71 -17.55
C ASN A 61 -3.06 7.06 -16.86
N LYS A 62 -2.09 7.14 -15.93
CA LYS A 62 -1.75 8.35 -15.15
C LYS A 62 -2.94 8.90 -14.38
N THR A 63 -3.72 8.03 -13.75
CA THR A 63 -4.89 8.41 -12.95
C THR A 63 -4.82 7.81 -11.55
N LEU A 64 -5.51 8.47 -10.61
CA LEU A 64 -5.66 8.04 -9.23
C LEU A 64 -7.11 8.27 -8.82
N THR A 65 -7.71 7.24 -8.21
CA THR A 65 -8.99 7.34 -7.51
C THR A 65 -8.81 6.98 -6.05
N GLY A 66 -9.67 7.49 -5.17
CA GLY A 66 -9.62 7.10 -3.76
C GLY A 66 -10.90 7.39 -3.00
N GLU A 67 -10.95 6.88 -1.78
CA GLU A 67 -12.04 7.04 -0.85
C GLU A 67 -11.48 7.49 0.51
N LEU A 68 -12.06 8.54 1.07
CA LEU A 68 -11.85 8.95 2.46
C LEU A 68 -13.09 8.60 3.28
N SER A 69 -12.90 7.90 4.40
CA SER A 69 -14.00 7.38 5.22
C SER A 69 -13.72 7.51 6.71
N ARG A 70 -14.78 7.58 7.51
CA ARG A 70 -14.74 7.45 8.97
C ARG A 70 -15.35 6.12 9.39
N HIS A 71 -14.75 5.48 10.38
CA HIS A 71 -15.27 4.30 11.08
C HIS A 71 -15.80 4.74 12.45
N LYS A 72 -17.12 4.87 12.56
CA LYS A 72 -17.79 5.26 13.81
C LYS A 72 -17.92 4.07 14.77
N SER A 73 -18.12 2.88 14.22
CA SER A 73 -18.16 1.60 14.96
C SER A 73 -17.61 0.47 14.10
N LYS A 74 -17.70 -0.79 14.57
CA LYS A 74 -17.23 -1.97 13.82
C LYS A 74 -17.98 -2.17 12.48
N SER A 75 -19.26 -1.84 12.44
CA SER A 75 -20.14 -2.05 11.28
C SER A 75 -20.52 -0.74 10.57
N GLU A 76 -20.25 0.41 11.18
CA GLU A 76 -20.64 1.71 10.66
C GLU A 76 -19.43 2.44 10.06
N LYS A 77 -19.28 2.28 8.74
CA LYS A 77 -18.35 3.04 7.89
C LYS A 77 -19.13 4.14 7.17
N VAL A 78 -18.70 5.39 7.35
CA VAL A 78 -19.28 6.56 6.69
C VAL A 78 -18.29 7.07 5.65
N LYS A 79 -18.64 6.97 4.37
CA LYS A 79 -17.85 7.57 3.28
C LYS A 79 -18.01 9.09 3.35
N ARG A 80 -16.89 9.82 3.33
CA ARG A 80 -16.85 11.29 3.38
C ARG A 80 -16.57 11.87 2.00
N TYR A 81 -15.55 11.37 1.31
CA TYR A 81 -15.12 11.91 0.03
C TYR A 81 -14.70 10.81 -0.95
N ASP A 82 -15.04 11.00 -2.23
CA ASP A 82 -14.36 10.35 -3.34
C ASP A 82 -13.25 11.26 -3.87
N ILE A 83 -12.11 10.70 -4.23
CA ILE A 83 -10.94 11.38 -4.77
C ILE A 83 -10.75 10.98 -6.22
N LYS A 84 -10.47 11.95 -7.08
CA LYS A 84 -10.08 11.72 -8.47
C LYS A 84 -8.95 12.68 -8.83
N ALA A 85 -7.85 12.16 -9.35
CA ALA A 85 -6.70 12.96 -9.73
C ALA A 85 -5.97 12.41 -10.96
N ASP A 86 -5.32 13.32 -11.66
CA ASP A 86 -4.40 13.00 -12.75
C ASP A 86 -2.96 13.08 -12.24
N ILE A 87 -2.11 12.19 -12.74
CA ILE A 87 -0.72 12.04 -12.33
C ILE A 87 0.19 12.72 -13.35
N LYS A 88 1.08 13.58 -12.84
CA LYS A 88 2.18 14.16 -13.60
C LYS A 88 3.46 14.04 -12.79
N ASP A 89 4.44 13.34 -13.36
CA ASP A 89 5.69 13.01 -12.69
C ASP A 89 5.42 12.27 -11.36
N ASN A 90 5.99 12.74 -10.25
CA ASN A 90 5.72 12.21 -8.91
C ASN A 90 4.60 12.98 -8.17
N ARG A 91 3.81 13.80 -8.88
CA ARG A 91 2.74 14.63 -8.31
C ARG A 91 1.38 14.21 -8.88
N PHE A 92 0.32 14.50 -8.15
CA PHE A 92 -1.05 14.37 -8.66
C PHE A 92 -1.87 15.61 -8.29
N ARG A 93 -2.82 15.95 -9.15
CA ARG A 93 -3.78 17.05 -8.94
C ARG A 93 -5.17 16.63 -9.40
N GLY A 94 -6.20 17.13 -8.74
CA GLY A 94 -7.58 16.81 -9.11
C GLY A 94 -8.60 17.37 -8.14
N SER A 95 -9.57 16.54 -7.77
CA SER A 95 -10.72 16.94 -6.99
C SER A 95 -11.08 15.95 -5.88
N ALA A 96 -11.74 16.46 -4.84
CA ALA A 96 -12.45 15.68 -3.85
C ALA A 96 -13.96 15.96 -3.95
N THR A 97 -14.78 14.92 -4.05
CA THR A 97 -16.23 15.03 -4.16
C THR A 97 -16.86 14.59 -2.83
N ALA A 98 -17.60 15.49 -2.19
CA ALA A 98 -18.32 15.21 -0.95
C ALA A 98 -19.40 14.14 -1.19
N SER A 99 -19.45 13.15 -0.31
CA SER A 99 -20.42 12.05 -0.40
C SER A 99 -21.82 12.43 0.10
N ASN A 100 -21.93 13.45 0.96
CA ASN A 100 -23.21 13.94 1.46
C ASN A 100 -23.25 15.48 1.44
N PRO A 101 -23.94 16.11 0.47
CA PRO A 101 -24.00 17.57 0.36
C PRO A 101 -24.82 18.23 1.48
N ASN A 102 -25.55 17.46 2.29
CA ASN A 102 -26.30 17.97 3.44
C ASN A 102 -25.52 17.85 4.76
N ASP A 103 -24.29 17.33 4.73
CA ASP A 103 -23.47 17.20 5.93
C ASP A 103 -23.07 18.59 6.48
N PRO A 104 -23.17 18.83 7.81
CA PRO A 104 -22.85 20.15 8.38
C PRO A 104 -21.38 20.56 8.22
N PHE A 105 -20.47 19.61 7.99
CA PHE A 105 -19.02 19.80 7.91
C PHE A 105 -18.41 19.35 6.58
N PHE A 106 -18.89 18.23 6.03
CA PHE A 106 -18.27 17.51 4.90
C PHE A 106 -19.11 17.54 3.62
N LYS A 107 -19.71 18.70 3.33
CA LYS A 107 -20.67 18.88 2.22
C LYS A 107 -20.10 19.41 0.92
N SER A 108 -19.00 20.14 1.01
CA SER A 108 -18.47 20.88 -0.13
C SER A 108 -17.41 20.08 -0.86
N ASN A 109 -17.48 20.07 -2.18
CA ASN A 109 -16.47 19.50 -3.05
C ASN A 109 -15.17 20.33 -2.97
N SER A 110 -14.12 19.84 -3.61
CA SER A 110 -12.86 20.56 -3.75
C SER A 110 -12.29 20.36 -5.14
N LYS A 111 -11.83 21.43 -5.77
CA LYS A 111 -11.00 21.41 -7.00
C LYS A 111 -9.52 21.69 -6.72
N SER A 112 -9.14 21.84 -5.45
CA SER A 112 -7.79 22.23 -5.04
C SER A 112 -6.93 21.04 -4.60
N LEU A 113 -7.37 19.80 -4.88
CA LEU A 113 -6.65 18.62 -4.44
C LEU A 113 -5.29 18.52 -5.10
N GLU A 114 -4.26 18.36 -4.29
CA GLU A 114 -2.90 18.12 -4.72
C GLU A 114 -2.17 17.16 -3.80
N GLY A 115 -1.21 16.42 -4.36
CA GLY A 115 -0.35 15.55 -3.59
C GLY A 115 0.81 15.01 -4.40
N GLY A 116 1.49 14.01 -3.85
CA GLY A 116 2.58 13.32 -4.53
C GLY A 116 2.89 11.95 -3.95
N PHE A 117 3.72 11.24 -4.71
CA PHE A 117 4.26 9.94 -4.37
C PHE A 117 5.65 10.08 -3.73
N PHE A 118 5.94 9.19 -2.78
CA PHE A 118 7.17 9.16 -1.99
C PHE A 118 7.72 7.73 -1.94
N GLY A 119 9.03 7.62 -1.66
CA GLY A 119 9.77 6.37 -1.77
C GLY A 119 10.32 6.14 -3.19
N ALA A 120 11.36 5.31 -3.29
CA ALA A 120 12.07 5.08 -4.55
C ALA A 120 11.14 4.50 -5.65
N ASN A 121 10.09 3.79 -5.25
CA ASN A 121 9.14 3.13 -6.15
C ASN A 121 7.70 3.58 -5.89
N ALA A 122 7.49 4.81 -5.38
CA ALA A 122 6.16 5.33 -5.07
C ALA A 122 5.38 4.48 -4.06
N GLU A 123 6.08 3.92 -3.06
CA GLU A 123 5.49 3.08 -2.02
C GLU A 123 4.47 3.83 -1.15
N GLU A 124 4.61 5.15 -1.07
CA GLU A 124 3.81 6.03 -0.23
C GLU A 124 3.22 7.17 -1.06
N LEU A 125 2.08 7.68 -0.62
CA LEU A 125 1.49 8.90 -1.15
C LEU A 125 0.95 9.77 -0.03
N ALA A 126 0.97 11.08 -0.25
CA ALA A 126 0.32 12.03 0.63
C ALA A 126 -0.25 13.20 -0.18
N GLY A 127 -1.30 13.81 0.35
CA GLY A 127 -1.96 14.93 -0.31
C GLY A 127 -2.82 15.75 0.63
N LYS A 128 -3.36 16.82 0.08
CA LYS A 128 -4.23 17.76 0.76
C LYS A 128 -5.27 18.34 -0.19
N PHE A 129 -6.35 18.87 0.37
CA PHE A 129 -7.30 19.70 -0.35
C PHE A 129 -7.99 20.70 0.60
N LEU A 130 -8.44 21.81 0.03
CA LEU A 130 -9.32 22.79 0.68
C LEU A 130 -10.68 22.74 -0.03
N ALA A 131 -11.76 22.53 0.71
CA ALA A 131 -13.11 22.56 0.16
C ALA A 131 -13.39 23.91 -0.54
N ASP A 132 -14.17 23.90 -1.61
CA ASP A 132 -14.41 25.07 -2.46
C ASP A 132 -15.13 26.21 -1.71
N ASP A 133 -15.82 25.88 -0.61
CA ASP A 133 -16.46 26.86 0.29
C ASP A 133 -15.56 27.29 1.46
N ASN A 134 -14.29 26.89 1.44
CA ASN A 134 -13.27 27.12 2.48
C ASN A 134 -13.62 26.55 3.87
N SER A 135 -14.63 25.69 3.98
CA SER A 135 -15.11 25.16 5.28
C SER A 135 -14.24 24.06 5.85
N LEU A 136 -13.45 23.36 5.01
CA LEU A 136 -12.68 22.19 5.41
C LEU A 136 -11.32 22.17 4.71
N PHE A 137 -10.27 22.07 5.51
CA PHE A 137 -8.93 21.71 5.05
C PHE A 137 -8.62 20.27 5.49
N ALA A 138 -8.36 19.39 4.52
CA ALA A 138 -8.08 17.98 4.73
C ALA A 138 -6.68 17.61 4.24
N VAL A 139 -6.02 16.73 4.98
CA VAL A 139 -4.77 16.07 4.59
C VAL A 139 -4.97 14.57 4.65
N PHE A 140 -4.29 13.83 3.80
CA PHE A 140 -4.34 12.37 3.75
C PHE A 140 -2.97 11.80 3.43
N GLY A 141 -2.76 10.56 3.87
CA GLY A 141 -1.56 9.78 3.57
C GLY A 141 -1.94 8.32 3.47
N ALA A 142 -1.34 7.63 2.51
CA ALA A 142 -1.51 6.20 2.35
C ALA A 142 -0.18 5.58 1.94
N ARG A 143 -0.04 4.31 2.25
CA ARG A 143 1.08 3.48 1.83
C ARG A 143 0.52 2.27 1.13
N GLN A 144 1.21 1.79 0.10
CA GLN A 144 0.90 0.51 -0.49
C GLN A 144 1.00 -0.57 0.59
N HIS A 145 -0.12 -1.25 0.86
CA HIS A 145 -0.11 -2.46 1.66
C HIS A 145 0.70 -3.52 0.91
N LYS A 146 1.88 -3.84 1.43
CA LYS A 146 2.74 -4.90 0.87
C LYS A 146 2.35 -6.26 1.45
N ASP A 147 1.13 -6.48 1.93
CA ASP A 147 0.74 -7.69 2.68
C ASP A 147 0.73 -8.99 1.83
N GLY A 148 1.19 -8.93 0.58
CA GLY A 148 1.38 -10.08 -0.30
C GLY A 148 2.83 -10.45 -0.53
N ASN A 149 3.05 -11.67 -1.02
CA ASN A 149 4.33 -12.05 -1.59
C ASN A 149 4.58 -11.22 -2.85
N ARG A 150 5.80 -10.71 -3.03
CA ARG A 150 6.17 -9.94 -4.23
C ARG A 150 7.45 -10.49 -4.85
N ALA A 151 7.59 -10.30 -6.16
CA ALA A 151 8.74 -10.73 -6.93
C ALA A 151 9.27 -9.55 -7.76
N GLU A 152 10.55 -9.26 -7.65
CA GLU A 152 11.24 -8.19 -8.36
C GLU A 152 12.35 -8.79 -9.22
N PHE A 153 12.47 -8.38 -10.48
CA PHE A 153 13.46 -8.91 -11.42
C PHE A 153 14.14 -7.80 -12.20
N GLY A 154 15.47 -7.86 -12.25
CA GLY A 154 16.31 -7.08 -13.16
C GLY A 154 16.73 -7.96 -14.33
N VAL A 155 16.34 -7.58 -15.54
CA VAL A 155 16.62 -8.33 -16.77
C VAL A 155 17.44 -7.47 -17.71
N ASN A 156 18.58 -8.00 -18.16
CA ASN A 156 19.42 -7.37 -19.16
C ASN A 156 19.53 -8.31 -20.37
N PHE A 157 18.77 -7.99 -21.43
CA PHE A 157 18.74 -8.80 -22.65
C PHE A 157 20.04 -8.69 -23.46
N ASP A 158 20.73 -7.55 -23.42
CA ASP A 158 21.98 -7.34 -24.16
C ASP A 158 23.10 -8.22 -23.61
N ASN A 159 23.25 -8.22 -22.28
CA ASN A 159 24.23 -9.04 -21.57
C ASN A 159 23.74 -10.46 -21.30
N LYS A 160 22.49 -10.78 -21.66
CA LYS A 160 21.82 -12.05 -21.39
C LYS A 160 21.87 -12.48 -19.92
N THR A 161 21.67 -11.52 -19.01
CA THR A 161 21.68 -11.77 -17.56
C THR A 161 20.36 -11.42 -16.89
N LEU A 162 20.09 -12.11 -15.78
CA LEU A 162 18.93 -11.85 -14.93
C LEU A 162 19.30 -11.99 -13.45
N LYS A 163 18.70 -11.13 -12.62
CA LYS A 163 18.67 -11.28 -11.16
C LYS A 163 17.25 -11.07 -10.67
N GLY A 164 16.90 -11.72 -9.57
CA GLY A 164 15.56 -11.64 -9.00
C GLY A 164 15.55 -11.67 -7.48
N THR A 165 14.47 -11.22 -6.89
CA THR A 165 14.27 -11.28 -5.45
C THR A 165 12.80 -11.51 -5.13
N LEU A 166 12.51 -12.51 -4.31
CA LEU A 166 11.16 -12.84 -3.83
C LEU A 166 11.05 -12.47 -2.35
N TYR A 167 9.98 -11.78 -1.99
CA TYR A 167 9.71 -11.32 -0.63
C TYR A 167 8.42 -11.95 -0.13
N ALA A 168 8.43 -12.47 1.10
CA ALA A 168 7.24 -12.98 1.76
C ALA A 168 6.51 -11.89 2.56
N GLY A 169 5.18 -11.83 2.44
CA GLY A 169 4.25 -11.08 3.30
C GLY A 169 4.77 -9.74 3.84
N GLY A 170 4.88 -8.72 2.97
CA GLY A 170 5.24 -7.35 3.39
C GLY A 170 6.67 -7.14 3.85
N SER A 171 7.49 -8.20 3.89
CA SER A 171 8.88 -8.11 4.30
C SER A 171 9.69 -7.22 3.36
N VAL A 172 10.50 -6.34 3.95
CA VAL A 172 11.58 -5.64 3.25
C VAL A 172 12.81 -6.52 3.05
N ALA A 173 12.96 -7.57 3.87
CA ALA A 173 14.04 -8.54 3.75
C ALA A 173 13.69 -9.60 2.69
N PRO A 174 14.62 -9.91 1.76
CA PRO A 174 14.46 -11.00 0.80
C PRO A 174 14.20 -12.34 1.48
N SER A 175 13.23 -13.09 0.97
CA SER A 175 13.00 -14.49 1.35
C SER A 175 13.80 -15.42 0.45
N ILE A 176 13.77 -15.18 -0.86
CA ILE A 176 14.57 -15.88 -1.87
C ILE A 176 15.29 -14.82 -2.72
N ILE A 177 16.56 -15.06 -3.00
CA ILE A 177 17.39 -14.27 -3.91
C ILE A 177 17.75 -15.17 -5.08
N ILE A 178 17.53 -14.67 -6.30
CA ILE A 178 17.86 -15.33 -7.56
C ILE A 178 19.05 -14.59 -8.16
N ASP A 179 20.17 -15.29 -8.29
CA ASP A 179 21.44 -14.76 -8.77
C ASP A 179 21.95 -15.59 -9.96
N ASN A 180 22.96 -15.08 -10.66
CA ASN A 180 23.63 -15.76 -11.78
C ASN A 180 22.68 -16.22 -12.90
N GLY A 181 21.61 -15.47 -13.16
CA GLY A 181 20.67 -15.80 -14.23
C GLY A 181 21.31 -15.63 -15.60
N VAL A 182 21.15 -16.65 -16.45
CA VAL A 182 21.64 -16.69 -17.84
C VAL A 182 20.46 -16.87 -18.77
N ILE A 183 20.30 -15.95 -19.72
CA ILE A 183 19.24 -15.97 -20.73
C ILE A 183 19.69 -16.79 -21.94
N SER A 184 18.88 -17.76 -22.35
CA SER A 184 19.10 -18.58 -23.53
C SER A 184 17.80 -18.77 -24.31
N GLY A 185 17.77 -18.29 -25.55
CA GLY A 185 16.54 -18.28 -26.35
C GLY A 185 15.42 -17.48 -25.68
N ASN A 186 14.26 -18.11 -25.49
CA ASN A 186 13.12 -17.56 -24.76
C ASN A 186 13.09 -18.00 -23.27
N GLY A 187 14.14 -18.66 -22.80
CA GLY A 187 14.26 -19.17 -21.44
C GLY A 187 15.39 -18.51 -20.64
N PHE A 188 15.47 -18.86 -19.37
CA PHE A 188 16.62 -18.59 -18.52
C PHE A 188 16.80 -19.68 -17.47
N THR A 189 18.04 -19.86 -17.04
CA THR A 189 18.39 -20.63 -15.84
C THR A 189 19.09 -19.72 -14.84
N ALA A 190 18.98 -20.01 -13.55
CA ALA A 190 19.65 -19.24 -12.50
C ALA A 190 19.93 -20.10 -11.26
N ASP A 191 20.61 -19.50 -10.28
CA ASP A 191 20.72 -20.05 -8.93
C ASP A 191 19.74 -19.32 -8.01
N PHE A 192 19.19 -20.02 -7.02
CA PHE A 192 18.52 -19.37 -5.90
C PHE A 192 19.21 -19.67 -4.58
N ARG A 193 19.00 -18.77 -3.62
CA ARG A 193 19.32 -18.97 -2.21
C ARG A 193 18.34 -18.24 -1.32
N THR A 194 18.22 -18.63 -0.06
CA THR A 194 17.48 -17.85 0.92
C THR A 194 18.22 -16.56 1.29
N GLY A 195 17.50 -15.57 1.80
CA GLY A 195 18.11 -14.40 2.43
C GLY A 195 18.93 -14.77 3.68
N GLU A 196 19.67 -13.80 4.22
CA GLU A 196 20.53 -14.00 5.41
C GLU A 196 19.77 -14.47 6.65
N LYS A 197 18.48 -14.15 6.75
CA LYS A 197 17.60 -14.59 7.85
C LYS A 197 16.98 -15.96 7.61
N GLY A 198 17.28 -16.60 6.47
CA GLY A 198 16.66 -17.85 6.05
C GLY A 198 15.15 -17.75 5.85
N LEU A 199 14.50 -18.91 5.71
CA LEU A 199 13.04 -19.03 5.68
C LEU A 199 12.56 -19.59 7.01
N SER A 200 11.73 -18.82 7.74
CA SER A 200 11.04 -19.33 8.92
C SER A 200 9.99 -20.37 8.50
N LEU A 201 10.14 -21.60 8.99
CA LEU A 201 9.23 -22.72 8.76
C LEU A 201 8.06 -22.74 9.75
N ASP A 202 8.19 -22.02 10.86
CA ASP A 202 7.16 -21.83 11.87
C ASP A 202 7.12 -20.35 12.28
N LYS A 203 6.12 -19.63 11.78
CA LYS A 203 5.95 -18.19 12.04
C LYS A 203 5.41 -17.90 13.45
N SER A 204 4.99 -18.91 14.21
CA SER A 204 4.23 -18.75 15.46
C SER A 204 5.04 -19.06 16.73
N SER A 205 6.28 -19.55 16.61
CA SER A 205 7.14 -19.92 17.74
C SER A 205 8.37 -19.01 17.88
N ILE A 206 8.71 -18.65 19.12
CA ILE A 206 9.88 -17.84 19.50
C ILE A 206 11.20 -18.58 19.19
N SER A 207 11.15 -19.91 19.00
CA SER A 207 12.30 -20.76 18.61
C SER A 207 12.10 -21.42 17.24
N GLY A 208 11.41 -20.76 16.30
CA GLY A 208 11.05 -21.33 15.01
C GLY A 208 12.27 -21.82 14.21
N ALA A 209 12.15 -23.00 13.59
CA ALA A 209 13.17 -23.52 12.69
C ALA A 209 13.35 -22.61 11.47
N VAL A 210 14.60 -22.34 11.11
CA VAL A 210 14.98 -21.50 9.97
C VAL A 210 15.74 -22.34 8.96
N ALA A 211 15.23 -22.39 7.72
CA ALA A 211 15.89 -23.09 6.63
C ALA A 211 16.77 -22.14 5.82
N HIS A 212 18.04 -22.53 5.61
CA HIS A 212 18.96 -21.90 4.66
C HIS A 212 19.16 -22.79 3.45
N LEU A 213 18.55 -22.40 2.35
CA LEU A 213 18.42 -23.24 1.16
C LEU A 213 19.07 -22.57 -0.04
N SER A 214 19.55 -23.40 -0.96
CA SER A 214 20.02 -22.97 -2.27
C SER A 214 19.80 -24.08 -3.29
N GLY A 215 19.69 -23.71 -4.55
CA GLY A 215 19.42 -24.65 -5.63
C GLY A 215 19.30 -23.95 -6.98
N LYS A 216 18.61 -24.59 -7.91
CA LYS A 216 18.48 -24.13 -9.29
C LYS A 216 17.10 -23.54 -9.56
N VAL A 217 17.09 -22.64 -10.53
CA VAL A 217 15.91 -21.96 -11.08
C VAL A 217 15.86 -22.25 -12.57
N ASP A 218 14.67 -22.62 -13.04
CA ASP A 218 14.34 -22.72 -14.45
C ASP A 218 13.18 -21.79 -14.77
N GLY A 219 13.28 -21.02 -15.86
CA GLY A 219 12.27 -20.04 -16.19
C GLY A 219 12.19 -19.66 -17.67
N GLY A 220 11.17 -18.88 -17.98
CA GLY A 220 10.81 -18.46 -19.32
C GLY A 220 10.35 -17.02 -19.38
N PHE A 221 10.50 -16.44 -20.57
CA PHE A 221 9.88 -15.18 -20.96
C PHE A 221 8.62 -15.48 -21.80
N TYR A 222 7.54 -14.77 -21.49
CA TYR A 222 6.21 -15.00 -22.05
C TYR A 222 5.59 -13.69 -22.58
N GLY A 223 4.61 -13.84 -23.46
CA GLY A 223 3.90 -12.72 -24.09
C GLY A 223 4.68 -12.04 -25.22
N LYS A 224 3.97 -11.19 -25.97
CA LYS A 224 4.57 -10.39 -27.05
C LYS A 224 5.61 -9.46 -26.44
N ASN A 225 6.83 -9.45 -26.98
CA ASN A 225 7.96 -8.66 -26.48
C ASN A 225 8.44 -9.02 -25.05
N ALA A 226 8.21 -10.25 -24.59
CA ALA A 226 8.66 -10.70 -23.26
C ALA A 226 8.13 -9.83 -22.10
N THR A 227 6.87 -9.39 -22.20
CA THR A 227 6.22 -8.55 -21.18
C THR A 227 5.96 -9.29 -19.87
N GLU A 228 6.12 -10.61 -19.85
CA GLU A 228 5.94 -11.45 -18.68
C GLU A 228 7.12 -12.40 -18.55
N LEU A 229 7.45 -12.77 -17.32
CA LEU A 229 8.38 -13.84 -17.02
C LEU A 229 7.83 -14.70 -15.90
N GLY A 230 8.27 -15.95 -15.85
CA GLY A 230 7.91 -16.87 -14.78
C GLY A 230 8.87 -18.03 -14.73
N GLY A 231 8.86 -18.75 -13.62
CA GLY A 231 9.75 -19.87 -13.42
C GLY A 231 9.44 -20.64 -12.16
N SER A 232 10.22 -21.69 -11.96
CA SER A 232 10.19 -22.52 -10.77
C SER A 232 11.59 -22.66 -10.20
N PHE A 233 11.64 -22.95 -8.91
CA PHE A 233 12.88 -23.30 -8.23
C PHE A 233 12.64 -24.50 -7.36
N TYR A 234 13.66 -25.35 -7.24
CA TYR A 234 13.59 -26.54 -6.43
C TYR A 234 14.95 -26.85 -5.80
N SER A 235 14.93 -27.34 -4.57
CA SER A 235 16.05 -28.01 -3.93
C SER A 235 15.57 -29.31 -3.29
N GLU A 236 16.29 -30.40 -3.56
CA GLU A 236 15.93 -31.70 -3.03
C GLU A 236 16.16 -31.79 -1.52
N ARG A 237 15.23 -32.45 -0.82
CA ARG A 237 15.43 -32.80 0.59
C ARG A 237 16.44 -33.95 0.68
N THR A 238 17.42 -33.80 1.56
CA THR A 238 18.38 -34.87 1.89
C THR A 238 18.30 -35.22 3.37
N SER A 239 19.05 -36.22 3.82
CA SER A 239 19.17 -36.54 5.25
C SER A 239 19.83 -35.43 6.09
N LYS A 240 20.43 -34.41 5.43
CA LYS A 240 21.18 -33.32 6.09
C LYS A 240 20.68 -31.91 5.73
N LYS A 241 19.70 -31.78 4.83
CA LYS A 241 19.20 -30.50 4.33
C LYS A 241 17.71 -30.58 4.00
N ASP A 242 16.96 -29.57 4.39
CA ASP A 242 15.57 -29.41 3.99
C ASP A 242 15.45 -29.17 2.47
N GLY A 243 14.28 -29.48 1.92
CA GLY A 243 13.94 -29.22 0.52
C GLY A 243 12.94 -28.07 0.41
N VAL A 244 13.00 -27.32 -0.69
CA VAL A 244 11.98 -26.32 -1.03
C VAL A 244 11.65 -26.42 -2.51
N ALA A 245 10.38 -26.18 -2.84
CA ALA A 245 9.96 -25.94 -4.20
C ALA A 245 9.08 -24.69 -4.22
N GLY A 246 9.14 -23.93 -5.30
CA GLY A 246 8.30 -22.75 -5.49
C GLY A 246 8.18 -22.37 -6.95
N VAL A 247 7.14 -21.59 -7.24
CA VAL A 247 6.90 -21.00 -8.56
C VAL A 247 6.75 -19.49 -8.39
N PHE A 248 7.12 -18.75 -9.43
CA PHE A 248 6.98 -17.29 -9.46
C PHE A 248 6.58 -16.81 -10.84
N GLY A 249 5.97 -15.63 -10.88
CA GLY A 249 5.64 -14.90 -12.08
C GLY A 249 5.78 -13.41 -11.84
N ALA A 250 6.17 -12.68 -12.87
CA ALA A 250 6.27 -11.23 -12.84
C ALA A 250 5.90 -10.64 -14.20
N LYS A 251 5.33 -9.43 -14.16
CA LYS A 251 5.01 -8.65 -15.35
C LYS A 251 5.96 -7.47 -15.46
N GLN A 252 6.47 -7.25 -16.66
CA GLN A 252 7.31 -6.12 -17.00
C GLN A 252 6.60 -4.83 -16.59
N GLN A 253 7.28 -4.02 -15.77
CA GLN A 253 6.83 -2.66 -15.48
C GLN A 253 7.19 -1.78 -16.68
N VAL A 254 6.30 -0.85 -17.03
CA VAL A 254 6.53 0.09 -18.14
C VAL A 254 7.83 0.85 -17.85
N LYS A 255 8.81 0.78 -18.77
CA LYS A 255 10.04 1.55 -18.68
C LYS A 255 9.69 3.04 -18.63
N LYS A 256 10.31 3.77 -17.69
CA LYS A 256 10.45 5.24 -17.80
C LYS A 256 11.29 5.58 -19.03
#